data_AF-A0A8T4T0A6-F1
#
_entry.id   AF-A0A8T4T0A6-F1
#
_cell.length_a   1.000
_cell.length_b   1.000
_cell.length_c   1.000
_cell.angle_alpha   90.00
_cell.angle_beta   90.00
_cell.angle_gamma   90.00
#
_symmetry.space_group_name_H-M   'P 1'
#
loop_
_entity.id
_entity.type
_entity.pdbx_description
1 polymer ?
#
loop_
_entity_poly.entity_id
_entity_poly.type
_entity_poly.pdbx_seq_one_letter_code
_entity_poly.pdbx_strand_id
1 'polypeptide(L)' 'MVKKLAKDIKVGDKIKVYNEIFLIEKIEQSAIAKHGKSKVRFDTVNEQTKDKGVMIILATDEFELIT' A
#
# COMPACT_ATOMS: atom_id res chain seq x y z
N MET A 1 12.28 -11.25 1.65
CA MET A 1 11.11 -10.34 1.80
C MET A 1 11.48 -9.28 2.80
N VAL A 2 11.26 -8.00 2.45
CA VAL A 2 11.58 -6.86 3.31
C VAL A 2 10.26 -6.25 3.78
N LYS A 3 10.10 -6.08 5.10
CA LYS A 3 8.95 -5.36 5.64
C LYS A 3 9.16 -3.86 5.51
N LYS A 4 8.13 -3.12 5.08
CA LYS A 4 8.11 -1.66 5.03
C LYS A 4 6.82 -1.12 5.63
N LEU A 5 6.90 0.09 6.19
CA LEU A 5 5.71 0.83 6.60
C LEU A 5 4.97 1.33 5.36
N ALA A 6 3.66 1.42 5.45
CA ALA A 6 2.77 1.92 4.41
C ALA A 6 3.20 3.28 3.85
N LYS A 7 3.66 4.20 4.71
CA LYS A 7 4.16 5.51 4.30
C LYS A 7 5.42 5.48 3.43
N ASP A 8 6.19 4.38 3.48
CA ASP A 8 7.48 4.22 2.81
C ASP A 8 7.37 3.42 1.49
N ILE A 9 6.16 2.94 1.18
CA ILE A 9 5.82 2.27 -0.09
C ILE A 9 5.78 3.31 -1.21
N LYS A 10 6.24 2.93 -2.40
CA LYS A 10 6.29 3.78 -3.60
C LYS A 10 5.47 3.20 -4.74
N VAL A 11 5.07 4.07 -5.67
CA VAL A 11 4.47 3.62 -6.94
C VAL A 11 5.44 2.70 -7.67
N GLY A 12 4.93 1.59 -8.20
CA GLY A 12 5.71 0.54 -8.83
C GLY A 12 6.18 -0.57 -7.89
N ASP A 13 6.10 -0.37 -6.56
CA ASP A 13 6.36 -1.44 -5.61
C ASP A 13 5.31 -2.55 -5.74
N LYS A 14 5.73 -3.79 -5.50
CA LYS A 14 4.82 -4.94 -5.35
C LYS A 14 4.73 -5.33 -3.88
N ILE A 15 3.50 -5.42 -3.38
CA ILE A 15 3.24 -5.83 -2.00
C ILE A 15 2.50 -7.16 -1.98
N LYS A 16 2.79 -7.96 -0.96
CA LYS A 16 2.04 -9.18 -0.66
C LYS A 16 0.99 -8.89 0.39
N VAL A 17 -0.26 -9.23 0.09
CA VAL A 17 -1.37 -9.17 1.04
C VAL A 17 -2.04 -10.54 1.04
N TYR A 18 -2.01 -11.23 2.18
CA TYR A 18 -2.37 -12.64 2.30
C TYR A 18 -1.59 -13.51 1.30
N ASN A 19 -2.26 -14.09 0.31
CA ASN A 19 -1.66 -14.93 -0.72
C ASN A 19 -1.65 -14.27 -2.11
N GLU A 20 -1.94 -12.98 -2.17
CA GLU A 20 -2.05 -12.22 -3.41
C GLU A 20 -0.95 -11.16 -3.49
N ILE A 21 -0.58 -10.83 -4.73
CA ILE A 21 0.45 -9.83 -5.04
C ILE A 21 -0.23 -8.65 -5.72
N PHE A 22 0.00 -7.46 -5.19
CA PHE A 22 -0.57 -6.23 -5.68
C PHE A 22 0.54 -5.27 -6.12
N LEU A 23 0.43 -4.78 -7.35
CA LEU A 23 1.25 -3.68 -7.86
C LEU A 23 0.62 -2.35 -7.44
N ILE A 24 1.43 -1.43 -6.89
CA ILE A 24 0.96 -0.09 -6.54
C ILE A 24 1.01 0.83 -7.77
N GLU A 25 -0.16 1.26 -8.26
CA GLU A 25 -0.27 2.20 -9.39
C GLU A 25 -0.28 3.66 -8.94
N LYS A 26 -0.90 3.95 -7.79
CA LYS A 26 -1.03 5.32 -7.27
C LYS A 26 -1.04 5.32 -5.75
N ILE A 27 -0.52 6.40 -5.17
CA ILE A 27 -0.51 6.64 -3.73
C ILE A 27 -1.08 8.02 -3.44
N GLU A 28 -2.00 8.10 -2.49
CA GLU A 28 -2.47 9.36 -1.90
C GLU A 28 -2.28 9.29 -0.38
N GLN A 29 -1.69 10.33 0.22
CA GLN A 29 -1.54 10.43 1.68
C GLN A 29 -2.46 11.51 2.21
N SER A 30 -3.20 11.21 3.29
CA SER A 30 -4.05 12.21 3.94
C SER A 30 -3.20 13.17 4.78
N ALA A 31 -3.47 14.47 4.69
CA ALA A 31 -2.92 15.44 5.63
C ALA A 31 -3.42 15.12 7.05
N ILE A 32 -2.48 15.00 7.99
CA ILE A 32 -2.77 14.68 9.38
C ILE A 32 -3.42 15.89 10.05
N ALA A 33 -4.65 15.75 10.55
CA ALA A 33 -5.22 16.72 11.49
C ALA A 33 -4.55 16.59 12.86
N LYS A 34 -4.54 17.66 13.67
CA LYS A 34 -3.82 17.88 14.95
C LYS A 34 -3.62 16.68 15.92
N HIS A 35 -4.48 15.66 15.89
CA HIS A 35 -4.37 14.42 16.70
C HIS A 35 -4.69 13.13 15.91
N GLY A 36 -4.72 13.17 14.59
CA GLY A 36 -5.09 12.05 13.73
C GLY A 36 -3.91 11.14 13.37
N LYS A 37 -4.18 9.85 13.13
CA LYS A 37 -3.22 8.96 12.46
C LYS A 37 -3.27 9.21 10.96
N SER A 38 -2.11 9.36 10.32
CA SER A 38 -2.04 9.47 8.86
C SER A 38 -2.54 8.19 8.21
N LYS A 39 -3.32 8.35 7.14
CA LYS A 39 -3.74 7.26 6.27
C LYS A 39 -3.07 7.37 4.92
N VAL A 40 -2.85 6.22 4.32
CA VAL A 40 -2.37 6.09 2.95
C VAL A 40 -3.44 5.35 2.16
N ARG A 41 -3.74 5.86 0.96
CA ARG A 41 -4.56 5.21 -0.04
C ARG A 41 -3.64 4.67 -1.13
N PHE A 42 -3.76 3.39 -1.41
CA PHE A 42 -3.13 2.74 -2.56
C PHE A 42 -4.19 2.39 -3.59
N ASP A 43 -4.00 2.83 -4.82
CA ASP A 43 -4.69 2.22 -5.96
C ASP A 43 -3.76 1.12 -6.49
N THR A 44 -4.28 -0.10 -6.60
CA THR A 44 -3.49 -1.30 -6.84
C THR A 44 -4.05 -2.16 -7.96
N VAL A 45 -3.19 -2.97 -8.58
CA VAL A 45 -3.60 -4.03 -9.51
C VAL A 45 -3.15 -5.37 -8.96
N ASN A 46 -4.05 -6.35 -8.90
CA ASN A 46 -3.69 -7.73 -8.58
C ASN A 46 -2.89 -8.33 -9.76
N GLU A 47 -1.68 -8.80 -9.49
CA GLU A 47 -0.78 -9.30 -10.55
C GLU A 47 -1.29 -10.59 -11.21
N GLN A 48 -2.10 -11.39 -10.50
CA GLN A 48 -2.66 -12.65 -11.00
C GLN A 48 -3.97 -12.42 -11.76
N THR A 49 -4.94 -11.74 -11.16
CA THR A 49 -6.28 -11.56 -11.75
C THR A 49 -6.39 -10.35 -12.66
N LYS A 50 -5.44 -9.41 -12.57
CA LYS A 50 -5.46 -8.08 -13.23
C LYS A 50 -6.58 -7.15 -12.75
N ASP A 51 -7.26 -7.49 -11.66
CA ASP A 51 -8.29 -6.64 -11.07
C ASP A 51 -7.67 -5.41 -10.40
N LYS A 52 -8.36 -4.27 -10.55
CA LYS A 52 -8.03 -3.03 -9.86
C LYS A 52 -8.70 -3.00 -8.48
N GLY A 53 -7.97 -2.48 -7.49
CA GLY A 53 -8.43 -2.35 -6.12
C GLY A 53 -7.96 -1.05 -5.50
N VAL A 54 -8.59 -0.68 -4.38
CA VAL A 54 -8.20 0.46 -3.55
C VAL A 54 -8.04 -0.02 -2.12
N MET A 55 -6.89 0.25 -1.51
CA MET A 55 -6.62 -0.03 -0.10
C MET A 55 -6.45 1.28 0.66
N ILE A 56 -7.15 1.45 1.77
CA ILE A 56 -6.96 2.60 2.67
C ILE A 56 -6.54 2.07 4.03
N ILE A 57 -5.33 2.43 4.45
CA ILE A 57 -4.64 1.84 5.60
C ILE A 57 -3.95 2.92 6.43
N LEU A 58 -3.46 2.57 7.61
CA LEU A 58 -2.66 3.50 8.39
C LEU A 58 -1.25 3.58 7.82
N ALA A 59 -0.67 4.78 7.83
CA ALA A 59 0.71 5.03 7.43
C ALA A 59 1.75 4.21 8.23
N THR A 60 1.35 3.70 9.39
CA THR A 60 2.17 2.89 10.30
C THR A 60 2.00 1.39 10.12
N ASP A 61 1.11 0.93 9.23
CA ASP A 61 0.90 -0.51 8.98
C ASP A 61 2.09 -1.07 8.19
N GLU A 62 2.49 -2.31 8.49
CA GLU A 62 3.62 -2.99 7.84
C GLU A 62 3.15 -3.89 6.68
N PHE A 63 3.91 -3.88 5.58
CA PHE A 63 3.68 -4.72 4.41
C PHE A 63 4.95 -5.46 4.00
N GLU A 64 4.75 -6.66 3.46
CA GLU A 64 5.82 -7.43 2.84
C GLU A 64 6.03 -6.96 1.40
N LEU A 65 7.22 -6.42 1.14
CA LEU A 65 7.64 -6.03 -0.20
C LEU A 65 8.18 -7.23 -0.96
N ILE A 66 7.74 -7.38 -2.21
CA ILE A 66 8.29 -8.29 -3.19
C ILE A 66 9.16 -7.48 -4.14
N THR A 67 10.47 -7.68 -4.03
CA THR A 67 11.48 -7.22 -5.00
C THR A 67 11.48 -8.10 -6.23
#